data_AF-A0A5C7XP40-F1
#
_entry.id   AF-A0A5C7XP40-F1
#
_cell.length_a   1.000
_cell.length_b   1.000
_cell.length_c   1.000
_cell.angle_alpha   90.00
_cell.angle_beta   90.00
_cell.angle_gamma   90.00
#
_symmetry.space_group_name_H-M   'P 1'
#
loop_
_entity.id
_entity.type
_entity.pdbx_description
1 polymer ?
#
loop_
_entity_poly.entity_id
_entity_poly.type
_entity_poly.pdbx_seq_one_letter_code
_entity_poly.pdbx_strand_id
1 'polypeptide(L)'
;MSASIPALKWLRIAAYGSFHDIPRSIVALDRDFVLWLFDCPFEDALDDYGEEYGVYRIGTNTMDAKRALQARSAMDALPAEAYVGKVPVENVEFDATRRHMMFVHTRRFVPPPAR
;
A
#
# COMPACT_ATOMS: atom_id res chain seq x y z
N MET A 1 17.25 8.54 -6.43
CA MET A 1 16.35 9.29 -5.53
C MET A 1 15.69 8.27 -4.62
N SER A 2 15.84 8.40 -3.30
CA SER A 2 15.19 7.48 -2.35
C SER A 2 13.70 7.83 -2.27
N ALA A 3 12.81 6.87 -2.52
CA ALA A 3 11.38 7.08 -2.35
C ALA A 3 11.02 7.01 -0.86
N SER A 4 10.15 7.90 -0.39
CA SER A 4 9.64 7.91 0.98
C SER A 4 8.15 7.66 1.00
N ILE A 5 7.63 7.03 2.06
CA ILE A 5 6.21 6.74 2.20
C ILE A 5 5.37 8.03 2.04
N PRO A 6 4.24 7.97 1.32
CA PRO A 6 3.40 9.12 1.03
C PRO A 6 2.56 9.55 2.25
N ALA A 7 3.20 10.13 3.26
CA ALA A 7 2.62 10.32 4.57
C ALA A 7 2.19 11.79 4.85
N LEU A 8 1.27 11.99 5.80
CA LEU A 8 0.55 13.26 6.07
C LEU A 8 -0.12 13.87 4.83
N LYS A 9 -0.63 13.03 3.92
CA LYS A 9 -1.37 13.46 2.73
C LYS A 9 -2.53 12.52 2.42
N TRP A 10 -3.57 13.11 1.84
CA TRP A 10 -4.65 12.36 1.20
C TRP A 10 -4.16 11.78 -0.12
N LEU A 11 -4.48 10.51 -0.33
CA LEU A 11 -4.21 9.75 -1.53
C LEU A 11 -5.54 9.35 -2.15
N ARG A 12 -5.66 9.52 -3.47
CA ARG A 12 -6.84 9.08 -4.19
C ARG A 12 -6.72 7.58 -4.45
N ILE A 13 -7.70 6.81 -4.03
CA ILE A 13 -7.70 5.37 -4.29
C ILE A 13 -8.06 5.16 -5.76
N ALA A 14 -7.17 4.47 -6.47
CA ALA A 14 -7.31 4.19 -7.90
C ALA A 14 -7.89 2.80 -8.14
N ALA A 15 -7.55 1.83 -7.29
CA ALA A 15 -8.08 0.49 -7.33
C ALA A 15 -7.90 -0.23 -5.99
N TYR A 16 -8.71 -1.24 -5.79
CA TYR A 16 -8.58 -2.20 -4.72
C TYR A 16 -8.25 -3.57 -5.30
N GLY A 17 -7.46 -4.35 -4.56
CA GLY A 17 -7.25 -5.78 -4.81
C GLY A 17 -8.32 -6.62 -4.11
N SER A 18 -7.89 -7.73 -3.52
CA SER A 18 -8.79 -8.64 -2.80
C SER A 18 -9.48 -7.96 -1.61
N PHE A 19 -10.78 -8.20 -1.48
CA PHE A 19 -11.63 -7.70 -0.40
C PHE A 19 -12.10 -8.86 0.47
N HIS A 20 -11.91 -8.72 1.78
CA HIS A 20 -12.84 -9.30 2.74
C HIS A 20 -13.39 -8.14 3.58
N ASP A 21 -12.96 -7.95 4.82
CA ASP A 21 -13.52 -6.90 5.70
C ASP A 21 -12.78 -5.55 5.60
N ILE A 22 -11.46 -5.59 5.39
CA ILE A 22 -10.59 -4.43 5.14
C ILE A 22 -9.93 -4.63 3.77
N PRO A 23 -9.75 -3.58 2.95
CA PRO A 23 -9.03 -3.73 1.70
C PRO A 23 -7.58 -4.18 1.95
N ARG A 24 -7.23 -5.36 1.41
CA ARG A 24 -5.94 -6.00 1.64
C ARG A 24 -4.83 -5.41 0.80
N SER A 25 -5.18 -5.07 -0.43
CA SER A 25 -4.28 -4.42 -1.36
C SER A 25 -4.97 -3.17 -1.90
N ILE A 26 -4.30 -2.03 -1.85
CA ILE A 26 -4.84 -0.73 -2.26
C ILE A 26 -3.83 -0.08 -3.17
N VAL A 27 -4.27 0.27 -4.38
CA VAL A 27 -3.51 1.17 -5.25
C VAL A 27 -4.02 2.58 -5.03
N ALA A 28 -3.14 3.47 -4.63
CA ALA A 28 -3.44 4.87 -4.39
C ALA A 28 -2.50 5.80 -5.18
N LEU A 29 -3.05 6.92 -5.61
CA LEU A 29 -2.37 7.96 -6.38
C LEU A 29 -2.13 9.16 -5.46
N ASP A 30 -0.89 9.64 -5.39
CA ASP A 30 -0.57 10.87 -4.69
C ASP A 30 -0.67 12.12 -5.58
N ARG A 31 -0.36 13.29 -5.01
CA ARG A 31 -0.43 14.59 -5.70
C ARG A 31 0.61 14.74 -6.82
N ASP A 32 1.67 13.95 -6.80
CA ASP A 32 2.74 13.96 -7.81
C ASP A 32 2.46 12.93 -8.92
N PHE A 33 1.21 12.42 -8.96
CA PHE A 33 0.76 11.36 -9.88
C PHE A 33 1.56 10.06 -9.76
N VAL A 34 2.15 9.80 -8.59
CA VAL A 34 2.82 8.53 -8.29
C VAL A 34 1.79 7.55 -7.73
N LEU A 35 1.80 6.34 -8.29
CA LEU A 35 1.03 5.18 -7.87
C LEU A 35 1.81 4.40 -6.82
N TRP A 36 1.11 4.14 -5.73
CA TRP A 36 1.57 3.44 -4.55
C TRP A 36 0.69 2.21 -4.36
N LEU A 37 1.31 1.10 -3.98
CA LEU A 37 0.61 -0.10 -3.54
C LEU A 37 0.83 -0.27 -2.05
N PHE A 38 -0.28 -0.38 -1.32
CA PHE A 38 -0.33 -0.76 0.08
C PHE A 38 -0.83 -2.19 0.12
N ASP A 39 -0.05 -3.11 0.68
CA ASP A 39 -0.36 -4.54 0.67
C ASP A 39 -0.24 -5.14 2.06
N CYS A 40 -1.30 -5.82 2.49
CA CYS A 40 -1.41 -6.55 3.75
C CYS A 40 -1.92 -7.96 3.43
N PRO A 41 -1.02 -8.88 3.02
CA PRO A 41 -1.41 -10.25 2.69
C PRO A 41 -1.85 -11.00 3.96
N PHE A 42 -2.57 -12.12 3.77
CA PHE A 42 -2.79 -13.06 4.85
C PHE A 42 -1.46 -13.69 5.27
N GLU A 43 -1.22 -13.77 6.57
CA GLU A 43 -0.02 -14.39 7.12
C GLU A 43 -0.39 -15.75 7.74
N ASP A 44 -0.07 -16.84 7.04
CA ASP A 44 -0.40 -18.21 7.49
C ASP A 44 0.12 -18.53 8.91
N ALA A 45 1.22 -17.90 9.31
CA ALA A 45 1.80 -18.07 10.65
C ALA A 45 0.95 -17.42 11.76
N LEU A 46 0.21 -16.37 11.43
CA LEU A 46 -0.72 -15.70 12.35
C LEU A 46 -2.12 -16.30 12.28
N ASP A 47 -2.41 -17.06 11.22
CA ASP A 47 -3.78 -17.42 10.81
C ASP A 47 -4.69 -16.17 10.71
N ASP A 48 -4.08 -15.03 10.37
CA ASP A 48 -4.72 -13.72 10.30
C ASP A 48 -3.94 -12.77 9.38
N TYR A 49 -4.46 -11.55 9.20
CA TYR A 49 -3.77 -10.45 8.54
C TYR A 49 -2.79 -9.77 9.49
N GLY A 50 -1.65 -9.34 8.97
CA GLY A 50 -0.74 -8.48 9.71
C GLY A 50 -1.37 -7.12 10.08
N GLU A 51 -0.79 -6.45 11.06
CA GLU A 51 -1.23 -5.12 11.50
C GLU A 51 -0.59 -3.98 10.70
N GLU A 52 0.13 -4.29 9.62
CA GLU A 52 0.92 -3.34 8.83
C GLU A 52 0.71 -3.55 7.33
N TYR A 53 0.56 -2.46 6.59
CA TYR A 53 0.72 -2.45 5.14
C TYR A 53 2.20 -2.38 4.77
N GLY A 54 2.65 -3.30 3.92
CA GLY A 54 3.83 -3.10 3.09
C GLY A 54 3.55 -2.05 2.02
N VAL A 55 4.43 -1.06 1.90
CA VAL A 55 4.26 0.08 0.98
C VAL A 55 5.27 -0.02 -0.14
N TYR A 56 4.76 0.00 -1.36
CA TYR A 56 5.55 -0.11 -2.59
C TYR A 56 5.29 1.09 -3.50
N ARG A 57 6.35 1.66 -4.06
CA ARG A 57 6.27 2.68 -5.11
C ARG A 57 6.26 1.99 -6.46
N ILE A 58 5.13 2.05 -7.16
CA ILE A 58 4.96 1.37 -8.45
C ILE A 58 5.45 2.24 -9.62
N GLY A 59 5.30 3.57 -9.52
CA GLY A 59 5.68 4.50 -10.59
C GLY A 59 4.50 5.37 -10.99
N THR A 60 4.42 5.81 -12.25
CA THR A 60 3.35 6.70 -12.74
C THR A 60 2.41 6.02 -13.74
N ASN A 61 2.69 4.76 -14.11
CA ASN A 61 1.94 4.01 -15.11
C ASN A 61 0.85 3.15 -14.48
N THR A 62 -0.40 3.37 -14.89
CA THR A 62 -1.56 2.63 -14.39
C THR A 62 -1.55 1.14 -14.76
N MET A 63 -0.88 0.76 -15.85
CA MET A 63 -0.72 -0.65 -16.23
C MET A 63 0.19 -1.40 -15.26
N ASP A 64 1.24 -0.77 -14.76
CA ASP A 64 2.15 -1.38 -13.80
C ASP A 64 1.48 -1.55 -12.43
N ALA A 65 0.61 -0.61 -12.04
CA ALA A 65 -0.22 -0.77 -10.85
C ALA A 65 -1.23 -1.92 -10.95
N LYS A 66 -1.84 -2.14 -12.12
CA LYS A 66 -2.70 -3.30 -12.36
C LYS A 66 -1.93 -4.61 -12.26
N ARG A 67 -0.73 -4.67 -12.87
CA ARG A 67 0.16 -5.85 -12.79
C ARG A 67 0.60 -6.12 -11.36
N ALA A 68 0.94 -5.09 -10.59
CA ALA A 68 1.31 -5.23 -9.19
C ALA A 68 0.15 -5.81 -8.36
N LEU A 69 -1.08 -5.32 -8.56
CA LEU A 69 -2.26 -5.90 -7.92
C LEU A 69 -2.48 -7.37 -8.32
N GLN A 70 -2.36 -7.70 -9.61
CA GLN A 70 -2.48 -9.08 -10.10
C GLN A 70 -1.44 -10.01 -9.48
N ALA A 71 -0.18 -9.56 -9.41
CA ALA A 71 0.90 -10.30 -8.78
C ALA A 71 0.56 -10.59 -7.30
N ARG A 72 0.07 -9.59 -6.56
CA ARG A 72 -0.34 -9.79 -5.16
C ARG A 72 -1.54 -10.72 -5.01
N SER A 73 -2.54 -10.62 -5.89
CA SER A 73 -3.66 -11.57 -5.92
C SER A 73 -3.20 -13.01 -6.18
N ALA A 74 -2.13 -13.20 -6.95
CA ALA A 74 -1.50 -14.50 -7.21
C ALA A 74 -0.49 -14.93 -6.13
N MET A 75 -0.32 -14.12 -5.06
CA MET A 75 0.70 -14.31 -4.02
C MET A 75 2.15 -14.22 -4.52
N ASP A 76 2.36 -13.64 -5.71
CA ASP A 76 3.69 -13.41 -6.27
C ASP A 76 4.42 -12.27 -5.54
N ALA A 77 5.76 -12.36 -5.52
CA ALA A 77 6.61 -11.33 -4.98
C ALA A 77 6.61 -10.07 -5.86
N LEU A 78 6.64 -8.89 -5.21
CA LEU A 78 6.92 -7.63 -5.89
C LEU A 78 8.43 -7.39 -5.97
N PRO A 79 8.89 -6.59 -6.95
CA PRO A 79 10.30 -6.20 -7.01
C PRO A 79 10.77 -5.55 -5.71
N ALA A 80 11.91 -5.99 -5.18
CA ALA A 80 12.41 -5.54 -3.89
C ALA A 80 12.73 -4.03 -3.88
N GLU A 81 13.15 -3.50 -5.03
CA GLU A 81 13.41 -2.07 -5.26
C GLU A 81 12.14 -1.20 -5.24
N ALA A 82 10.96 -1.80 -5.39
CA ALA A 82 9.70 -1.08 -5.27
C ALA A 82 9.32 -0.89 -3.79
N TYR A 83 9.83 -1.72 -2.88
CA TYR A 83 9.50 -1.67 -1.47
C TYR A 83 10.11 -0.43 -0.79
N VAL A 84 9.28 0.31 -0.06
CA VAL A 84 9.66 1.56 0.61
C VAL A 84 9.65 1.43 2.14
N GLY A 85 8.78 0.57 2.67
CA GLY A 85 8.70 0.33 4.12
C GLY A 85 7.30 -0.10 4.53
N LYS A 86 6.97 0.06 5.82
CA LYS A 86 5.68 -0.31 6.38
C LYS A 86 4.92 0.85 7.00
N VAL A 87 3.59 0.73 7.03
CA VAL A 87 2.67 1.62 7.75
C VAL A 87 1.68 0.77 8.55
N PRO A 88 1.52 0.99 9.86
CA PRO A 88 0.46 0.35 10.65
C PRO A 88 -0.93 0.60 10.06
N VAL A 89 -1.79 -0.41 10.03
CA VAL A 89 -3.17 -0.30 9.50
C VAL A 89 -3.95 0.79 10.23
N GLU A 90 -3.77 0.92 11.55
CA GLU A 90 -4.36 1.99 12.38
C GLU A 90 -3.97 3.41 11.96
N ASN A 91 -2.88 3.57 11.20
CA ASN A 91 -2.42 4.84 10.67
C ASN A 91 -2.99 5.13 9.27
N VAL A 92 -3.85 4.28 8.72
CA VAL A 92 -4.54 4.53 7.44
C VAL A 92 -6.01 4.83 7.73
N GLU A 93 -6.42 6.05 7.41
CA GLU A 93 -7.79 6.51 7.58
C GLU A 93 -8.47 6.63 6.21
N PHE A 94 -9.62 6.00 6.02
CA PHE A 94 -10.42 6.19 4.81
C PHE A 94 -11.39 7.35 4.97
N ASP A 95 -11.66 8.05 3.88
CA ASP A 95 -12.71 9.05 3.88
C ASP A 95 -14.10 8.43 4.13
N ALA A 96 -15.03 9.22 4.65
CA ALA A 96 -16.39 8.78 4.98
C ALA A 96 -17.27 8.42 3.76
N THR A 97 -16.71 8.49 2.54
CA THR A 97 -17.41 8.11 1.31
C THR A 97 -17.33 6.58 1.10
N ARG A 98 -17.48 6.11 -0.15
CA ARG A 98 -17.15 4.72 -0.53
C ARG A 98 -15.63 4.47 -0.53
N ARG A 99 -14.91 5.08 0.41
CA ARG A 99 -13.46 4.99 0.57
C ARG A 99 -12.72 5.40 -0.73
N HIS A 100 -13.10 6.53 -1.33
CA HIS A 100 -12.42 7.03 -2.53
C HIS A 100 -11.05 7.66 -2.23
N MET A 101 -10.81 8.02 -0.98
CA MET A 101 -9.53 8.55 -0.53
C MET A 101 -9.07 7.86 0.76
N MET A 102 -7.76 7.87 0.97
CA MET A 102 -7.17 7.51 2.26
C MET A 102 -6.11 8.50 2.69
N PHE A 103 -6.00 8.70 4.00
CA PHE A 103 -4.98 9.51 4.63
C PHE A 103 -4.01 8.61 5.37
N VAL A 104 -2.71 8.85 5.19
CA VAL A 104 -1.65 8.10 5.86
C VAL A 104 -1.05 8.94 6.98
N HIS A 105 -1.31 8.54 8.23
CA HIS A 105 -0.76 9.15 9.44
C HIS A 105 0.72 8.71 9.61
N THR A 106 1.63 9.66 9.90
CA THR A 106 3.09 9.39 10.01
C THR A 106 3.54 8.84 11.36
N ARG A 107 2.65 8.64 12.34
CA ARG A 107 3.08 8.58 13.75
C ARG A 107 4.08 7.46 14.06
N ARG A 108 4.19 6.42 13.22
CA ARG A 108 5.25 5.40 13.29
C ARG A 108 5.63 4.89 11.89
N PHE A 109 6.65 5.47 11.27
CA PHE A 109 7.32 4.89 10.10
C PHE A 109 8.46 3.99 10.59
N VAL A 110 8.45 2.72 10.18
CA VAL A 110 9.58 1.82 10.35
C VAL A 110 10.28 1.66 8.99
N PRO A 111 11.42 2.33 8.75
CA PRO A 111 12.18 2.13 7.53
C PRO A 111 12.68 0.68 7.43
N PRO A 112 12.84 0.14 6.21
CA PRO A 112 13.52 -1.13 6.03
C PRO A 112 14.93 -1.08 6.64
N PRO A 113 15.44 -2.17 7.21
CA PRO A 113 16.83 -2.24 7.66
C PRO A 113 17.77 -1.94 6.48
N ALA A 114 18.77 -1.09 6.73
CA ALA A 114 19.80 -0.79 5.73
C ALA A 114 20.53 -2.10 5.37
N ARG A 115 20.70 -2.35 4.06
CA ARG A 115 21.50 -3.47 3.55
C ARG A 115 22.99 -3.22 3.75
#